data_AF-H3SPM4-F1
#
_entry.id   AF-H3SPM4-F1
#
_cell.length_a   1.000
_cell.length_b   1.000
_cell.length_c   1.000
_cell.angle_alpha   90.00
_cell.angle_beta   90.00
_cell.angle_gamma   90.00
#
_symmetry.space_group_name_H-M   'P 1'
#
loop_
_entity.id
_entity.type
_entity.pdbx_description
1 polymer ?
#
loop_
_entity_poly.entity_id
_entity_poly.type
_entity_poly.pdbx_seq_one_letter_code
_entity_poly.pdbx_strand_id
1 'polypeptide(L)' 'METIYADLMRIQACIHLIQSENAEEQPEQCYWKPWTAGDQILYQGSGKHEQMLEGEDAGKNGSVVRAIFHGEVQ' A
#
# COMPACT_ATOMS: atom_id res chain seq x y z
N MET A 1 2.87 28.21 -11.69
CA MET A 1 3.61 28.43 -10.44
C MET A 1 3.11 27.55 -9.29
N GLU A 2 1.89 27.01 -9.35
CA GLU A 2 1.32 26.09 -8.33
C GLU A 2 1.95 24.69 -8.32
N THR A 3 2.42 24.20 -9.46
CA THR A 3 2.93 22.83 -9.62
C THR A 3 4.22 22.55 -8.84
N ILE A 4 5.07 23.56 -8.61
CA ILE A 4 6.36 23.37 -7.92
C ILE A 4 6.14 23.20 -6.40
N TYR A 5 5.10 23.81 -5.82
CA TYR A 5 4.80 23.69 -4.39
C TYR A 5 4.09 22.38 -4.04
N ALA A 6 3.31 21.82 -4.97
CA ALA A 6 2.64 20.53 -4.75
C ALA A 6 3.64 19.37 -4.59
N ASP A 7 4.72 19.35 -5.37
CA ASP A 7 5.75 18.33 -5.25
C ASP A 7 6.63 18.52 -4.00
N LEU A 8 6.77 19.75 -3.49
CA LEU A 8 7.51 20.03 -2.23
C LEU A 8 6.74 19.59 -0.97
N MET A 9 5.43 19.33 -1.05
CA MET A 9 4.62 18.87 0.09
C MET A 9 4.38 17.36 0.11
N ARG A 10 4.83 16.62 -0.91
CA ARG A 10 4.68 15.16 -0.95
C ARG A 10 5.81 14.48 -0.20
N ILE A 11 5.46 13.45 0.55
CA ILE A 11 6.41 12.66 1.32
C ILE A 11 7.19 11.75 0.36
N GLN A 12 8.51 11.77 0.42
CA GLN A 12 9.34 10.81 -0.30
C GLN A 12 9.26 9.46 0.42
N ALA A 13 8.35 8.59 -0.02
CA ALA A 13 8.15 7.26 0.54
C ALA A 13 7.73 6.27 -0.56
N CYS A 14 8.28 5.05 -0.50
CA CYS A 14 7.74 3.88 -1.18
C CYS A 14 6.56 3.35 -0.35
N ILE A 15 5.41 3.12 -0.98
CA ILE A 15 4.19 2.67 -0.32
C ILE A 15 3.84 1.27 -0.79
N HIS A 16 3.83 0.31 0.13
CA HIS A 16 3.28 -1.03 -0.08
C HIS A 16 1.87 -1.09 0.47
N LEU A 17 0.90 -1.38 -0.40
CA LEU A 17 -0.52 -1.31 -0.07
C LEU A 17 -1.15 -2.69 -0.22
N ILE A 18 -1.48 -3.33 0.91
CA ILE A 18 -2.14 -4.64 0.95
C ILE A 18 -3.65 -4.39 1.08
N GLN A 19 -4.42 -4.76 0.06
CA GLN A 19 -5.86 -4.51 -0.01
C GLN A 19 -6.67 -5.71 0.51
N SER A 20 -7.85 -5.46 1.06
CA SER A 20 -8.79 -6.52 1.43
C SER A 20 -9.40 -7.20 0.20
N GLU A 21 -9.96 -8.39 0.36
CA GLU A 21 -10.52 -9.19 -0.75
C GLU A 21 -11.70 -8.54 -1.49
N ASN A 22 -12.36 -7.57 -0.87
CA ASN A 22 -13.53 -6.89 -1.42
C ASN A 22 -13.30 -5.38 -1.58
N ALA A 23 -12.05 -4.93 -1.59
CA ALA A 23 -11.76 -3.54 -1.94
C ALA A 23 -12.13 -3.32 -3.41
N GLU A 24 -12.95 -2.30 -3.68
CA GLU A 24 -13.23 -1.91 -5.07
C GLU A 24 -11.95 -1.42 -5.74
N GLU A 25 -11.72 -1.85 -6.98
CA GLU A 25 -10.63 -1.30 -7.80
C GLU A 25 -10.87 0.19 -8.01
N GLN A 26 -9.91 1.00 -7.57
CA GLN A 26 -9.94 2.44 -7.76
C GLN A 26 -8.73 2.87 -8.59
N PRO A 27 -8.82 3.99 -9.33
CA PRO A 27 -7.67 4.58 -9.99
C PRO A 27 -6.54 4.81 -8.97
N GLU A 28 -5.29 4.58 -9.37
CA GLU A 28 -4.15 4.72 -8.45
C GLU A 28 -4.06 6.10 -7.79
N GLN A 29 -4.58 7.15 -8.44
CA GLN A 29 -4.63 8.51 -7.90
C GLN A 29 -5.56 8.66 -6.69
N CYS A 30 -6.42 7.68 -6.41
CA CYS A 30 -7.31 7.65 -5.26
C CYS A 30 -6.68 7.03 -4.01
N TYR A 31 -5.48 6.43 -4.14
CA TYR A 31 -4.70 5.89 -3.03
C TYR A 31 -3.69 6.95 -2.54
N TRP A 32 -2.45 6.55 -2.21
CA TRP A 32 -1.48 7.43 -1.57
C TRP A 32 -0.72 8.35 -2.53
N LYS A 33 -0.81 8.10 -3.84
CA LYS A 33 -0.16 8.89 -4.91
C LYS A 33 -0.27 10.41 -4.74
N PRO A 34 -1.42 11.02 -4.37
CA PRO A 34 -1.50 12.46 -4.16
C PRO A 34 -0.59 13.01 -3.06
N TRP A 35 -0.22 12.17 -2.07
CA TRP A 35 0.55 12.56 -0.88
C TRP A 35 2.00 12.06 -0.90
N THR A 36 2.35 11.11 -1.76
CA THR A 36 3.69 10.48 -1.77
C THR A 36 4.37 10.60 -3.12
N ALA A 37 5.66 10.94 -3.15
CA ALA A 37 6.43 11.11 -4.39
C ALA A 37 7.18 9.83 -4.84
N GLY A 38 7.21 8.78 -4.00
CA GLY A 38 7.81 7.49 -4.34
C GLY A 38 6.84 6.50 -5.00
N ASP A 39 7.33 5.29 -5.23
CA ASP A 39 6.56 4.21 -5.83
C ASP A 39 5.39 3.78 -4.93
N GLN A 40 4.33 3.29 -5.56
CA GLN A 40 3.19 2.68 -4.89
C GLN A 40 2.97 1.30 -5.49
N ILE A 41 3.01 0.27 -4.66
CA ILE A 41 2.88 -1.13 -5.08
C ILE A 41 1.66 -1.71 -4.37
N LEU A 42 0.76 -2.30 -5.15
CA LEU A 42 -0.47 -2.91 -4.66
C LEU A 42 -0.33 -4.42 -4.54
N TYR A 43 -0.88 -4.97 -3.46
CA TYR A 43 -0.92 -6.39 -3.18
C TYR A 43 -2.35 -6.78 -2.83
N GLN A 44 -2.80 -7.92 -3.34
CA GLN A 44 -4.06 -8.51 -2.91
C GLN A 44 -3.84 -9.24 -1.58
N GLY A 45 -4.43 -8.71 -0.51
CA GLY A 45 -4.50 -9.37 0.80
C GLY A 45 -5.71 -10.29 0.91
N SER A 46 -5.79 -10.98 2.05
CA SER A 46 -6.85 -11.91 2.41
C SER A 46 -7.74 -11.36 3.54
N GLY A 47 -9.01 -11.76 3.52
CA GLY A 47 -10.05 -11.29 4.44
C GLY A 47 -10.67 -9.95 4.05
N LYS A 48 -11.82 -9.64 4.66
CA LYS A 48 -12.41 -8.29 4.66
C LYS A 48 -11.56 -7.34 5.51
N HIS A 49 -11.78 -6.04 5.37
CA HIS A 49 -11.01 -5.02 6.08
C HIS A 49 -10.91 -5.28 7.59
N GLU A 50 -12.04 -5.63 8.21
CA GLU A 50 -12.16 -5.94 9.63
C GLU A 50 -11.48 -7.26 10.05
N GLN A 51 -11.18 -8.16 9.11
CA GLN A 51 -10.61 -9.48 9.35
C GLN A 51 -9.12 -9.59 9.01
N MET A 52 -8.56 -8.64 8.26
CA MET A 52 -7.19 -8.73 7.72
C MET A 52 -6.10 -8.95 8.78
N LEU A 53 -6.38 -8.62 10.04
CA LEU A 53 -5.47 -8.71 11.17
C LEU A 53 -5.85 -9.83 12.16
N GLU A 54 -6.82 -10.67 11.81
CA GLU A 54 -7.33 -11.74 12.67
C GLU A 54 -7.16 -13.13 12.05
N GLY A 55 -7.14 -14.15 12.91
CA GLY A 55 -7.22 -15.55 12.51
C GLY A 55 -6.19 -15.98 11.45
N GLU A 56 -6.66 -16.72 10.44
CA GLU A 56 -5.82 -17.19 9.33
C GLU A 56 -5.41 -16.08 8.37
N ASP A 57 -6.23 -15.03 8.22
CA ASP A 57 -5.97 -13.93 7.29
C ASP A 57 -4.80 -13.08 7.74
N ALA A 58 -4.65 -12.87 9.07
CA ALA A 58 -3.45 -12.26 9.64
C ALA A 58 -2.16 -12.98 9.23
N GLY A 59 -2.18 -14.32 9.24
CA GLY A 59 -1.04 -15.14 8.83
C GLY A 59 -0.72 -15.03 7.34
N LYS A 60 -1.75 -15.03 6.50
CA LYS A 60 -1.62 -14.84 5.04
C LYS A 60 -1.06 -13.45 4.72
N ASN A 61 -1.65 -12.40 5.29
CA ASN A 61 -1.21 -11.01 5.10
C ASN A 61 0.19 -10.77 5.67
N GLY A 62 0.52 -11.36 6.83
CA GLY A 62 1.86 -11.31 7.40
C GLY A 62 2.94 -11.95 6.51
N SER A 63 2.57 -12.99 5.75
CA SER A 63 3.48 -13.60 4.77
C SER A 63 3.80 -12.67 3.59
N VAL A 64 2.82 -11.87 3.15
CA VAL A 64 3.04 -10.80 2.15
C VAL A 64 4.00 -9.75 2.70
N VAL A 65 3.78 -9.28 3.93
CA VAL A 65 4.68 -8.32 4.60
C VAL A 65 6.11 -8.87 4.70
N ARG A 66 6.27 -10.15 5.09
CA ARG A 66 7.60 -10.79 5.13
C ARG A 66 8.27 -10.80 3.76
N ALA A 67 7.52 -11.09 2.69
CA ALA A 67 8.07 -11.13 1.33
C ALA A 67 8.54 -9.74 0.87
N ILE A 68 7.81 -8.68 1.22
CA ILE A 68 8.20 -7.29 0.95
C ILE A 68 9.54 -6.99 1.61
N PHE A 69 9.67 -7.21 2.92
CA PHE A 69 10.91 -6.93 3.65
C PHE A 69 12.11 -7.74 3.13
N HIS A 70 11.91 -9.01 2.73
CA HIS A 70 12.98 -9.79 2.12
C HIS A 70 13.43 -9.24 0.77
N GLY A 71 12.53 -8.64 -0.03
CA GLY A 71 12.87 -8.02 -1.30
C GLY A 71 13.60 -6.68 -1.17
N GLU A 72 13.31 -5.91 -0.12
CA GLU A 72 13.90 -4.57 0.09
C GLU A 72 15.27 -4.58 0.79
N VAL A 73 15.61 -5.65 1.52
CA VAL A 73 16.84 -5.72 2.36
C VAL A 73 18.01 -6.40 1.63
N GLN A 74 17.90 -6.70 0.33
CA GLN A 74 18.97 -7.30 -0.47
C GLN A 74 19.94 -6.27 -1.08
#